data_AF-A0A4Y0BQZ3-F1
#
_entry.id   AF-A0A4Y0BQZ3-F1
#
_cell.length_a   1.000
_cell.length_b   1.000
_cell.length_c   1.000
_cell.angle_alpha   90.00
_cell.angle_beta   90.00
_cell.angle_gamma   90.00
#
_symmetry.space_group_name_H-M   'P 1'
#
loop_
_entity.id
_entity.type
_entity.pdbx_description
1 polymer ?
#
loop_
_entity_poly.entity_id
_entity_poly.type
_entity_poly.pdbx_seq_one_letter_code
_entity_poly.pdbx_strand_id
1 'polypeptide(L)'
;MFKLAIVCIALAATISHSDAQCPDNPCGIEASCRLNTAGIPVCSCPFGYLGDPFKECIRPECVTDGDCTEFQGCRKGKCVDPCGCSCGLNAACTTKHHIPVCYCPEGFTGSPFERCDAL
;
A
#
# COMPACT_ATOMS: atom_id res chain seq x y z
N MET A 1 -68.61 -10.04 11.11
CA MET A 1 -68.86 -11.41 10.59
C MET A 1 -68.81 -11.29 9.06
N PHE A 2 -67.65 -11.40 8.41
CA PHE A 2 -67.09 -12.63 7.87
C PHE A 2 -65.55 -12.55 7.83
N LYS A 3 -64.89 -13.63 8.27
CA LYS A 3 -63.47 -13.92 8.03
C LYS A 3 -63.29 -14.36 6.56
N LEU A 4 -62.20 -13.97 5.91
CA LEU A 4 -61.18 -14.92 5.42
C LEU A 4 -59.95 -14.15 4.88
N ALA A 5 -58.79 -14.53 5.40
CA ALA A 5 -57.47 -14.08 4.94
C ALA A 5 -57.14 -14.72 3.58
N ILE A 6 -56.65 -13.94 2.61
CA ILE A 6 -55.84 -14.39 1.47
C ILE A 6 -54.98 -13.19 1.04
N VAL A 7 -53.70 -13.30 1.43
CA VAL A 7 -52.50 -12.69 0.85
C VAL A 7 -52.39 -11.16 0.88
N CYS A 8 -51.79 -10.66 1.96
CA CYS A 8 -51.02 -9.43 1.93
C CYS A 8 -49.76 -9.69 1.08
N ILE A 9 -49.85 -9.57 -0.25
CA ILE A 9 -48.65 -9.50 -1.09
C ILE A 9 -48.07 -8.11 -0.83
N ALA A 10 -47.29 -8.00 0.25
CA ALA A 10 -46.16 -7.11 0.22
C ALA A 10 -45.42 -7.45 -1.08
N LEU A 11 -45.47 -6.55 -2.06
CA LEU A 11 -44.44 -6.51 -3.10
C LEU A 11 -43.16 -6.18 -2.34
N ALA A 12 -42.58 -7.24 -1.79
CA ALA A 12 -41.40 -7.23 -1.00
C ALA A 12 -40.31 -6.61 -1.88
N ALA A 13 -39.76 -5.51 -1.41
CA ALA A 13 -38.43 -5.08 -1.78
C ALA A 13 -37.45 -6.16 -1.30
N THR A 14 -37.38 -7.30 -2.00
CA THR A 14 -36.45 -8.39 -1.71
C THR A 14 -36.10 -9.14 -2.99
N ILE A 15 -35.32 -8.49 -3.86
CA ILE A 15 -34.12 -9.15 -4.39
C ILE A 15 -33.03 -8.08 -4.31
N SER A 16 -32.26 -8.12 -3.22
CA SER A 16 -30.90 -7.57 -3.26
C SER A 16 -30.27 -8.18 -4.50
N HIS A 17 -29.84 -7.35 -5.46
CA HIS A 17 -29.09 -7.81 -6.61
C HIS A 17 -27.94 -8.65 -6.06
N SER A 18 -28.05 -9.96 -6.22
CA SER A 18 -27.25 -11.00 -5.57
C SER A 18 -25.83 -10.50 -5.35
N ASP A 19 -25.47 -10.29 -4.09
CA ASP A 19 -24.10 -10.10 -3.67
C ASP A 19 -23.31 -11.24 -4.30
N ALA A 20 -22.57 -10.93 -5.38
CA ALA A 20 -21.56 -11.81 -5.96
C ALA A 20 -20.36 -11.87 -5.02
N GLN A 21 -20.64 -12.08 -3.73
CA GLN A 21 -19.66 -12.26 -2.70
C GLN A 21 -19.01 -13.59 -3.00
N CYS A 22 -17.69 -13.57 -3.19
CA CYS A 22 -16.92 -14.78 -3.36
C CYS A 22 -17.22 -15.73 -2.19
N PRO A 23 -17.69 -16.96 -2.44
CA PRO A 23 -17.93 -17.94 -1.39
C PRO A 23 -16.65 -18.11 -0.57
N ASP A 24 -16.76 -17.93 0.75
CA ASP A 24 -15.66 -17.99 1.73
C ASP A 24 -14.48 -17.01 1.50
N ASN A 25 -14.65 -16.03 0.61
CA ASN A 25 -13.67 -15.01 0.19
C ASN A 25 -12.19 -15.39 0.41
N PRO A 26 -11.53 -16.04 -0.57
CA PRO A 26 -10.13 -16.46 -0.44
C PRO A 26 -9.12 -15.31 -0.55
N CYS A 27 -9.58 -14.06 -0.65
CA CYS A 27 -8.71 -12.91 -0.83
C CYS A 27 -8.19 -12.35 0.49
N GLY A 28 -7.06 -11.65 0.40
CA GLY A 28 -6.41 -11.00 1.52
C GLY A 28 -7.19 -9.80 2.07
N ILE A 29 -6.69 -9.25 3.16
CA ILE A 29 -7.24 -8.05 3.81
C ILE A 29 -7.29 -6.88 2.81
N GLU A 30 -8.41 -6.14 2.77
CA GLU A 30 -8.67 -5.01 1.86
C GLU A 30 -8.60 -5.35 0.35
N ALA A 31 -8.48 -6.63 -0.03
CA ALA A 31 -8.50 -7.04 -1.42
C ALA A 31 -9.94 -7.12 -1.95
N SER A 32 -10.15 -6.69 -3.20
CA SER A 32 -11.41 -6.87 -3.90
C SER A 32 -11.49 -8.28 -4.48
N CYS A 33 -12.59 -8.97 -4.20
CA CYS A 33 -12.89 -10.25 -4.83
C CYS A 33 -13.95 -10.11 -5.93
N ARG A 34 -13.71 -10.75 -7.08
CA ARG A 34 -14.68 -10.88 -8.18
C ARG A 34 -14.65 -12.29 -8.75
N LEU A 35 -15.80 -12.82 -9.17
CA LEU A 35 -15.83 -14.09 -9.91
C LEU A 35 -15.52 -13.85 -11.39
N ASN A 36 -14.71 -14.71 -12.00
CA ASN A 36 -14.54 -14.71 -13.46
C ASN A 36 -15.74 -15.42 -14.15
N THR A 37 -15.72 -15.49 -15.49
CA THR A 37 -16.79 -16.12 -16.28
C THR A 37 -16.99 -17.62 -15.99
N ALA A 38 -15.99 -18.28 -15.40
CA ALA A 38 -16.05 -19.68 -14.97
C ALA A 38 -16.50 -19.85 -13.50
N GLY A 39 -16.84 -18.76 -12.81
CA GLY A 39 -17.23 -18.79 -11.39
C GLY A 39 -16.06 -18.94 -10.42
N ILE A 40 -14.81 -18.73 -10.88
CA ILE A 40 -13.61 -18.82 -10.04
C ILE A 40 -13.32 -17.45 -9.40
N PRO A 41 -13.05 -17.38 -8.08
CA PRO A 41 -12.70 -16.12 -7.41
C PRO A 41 -11.34 -15.60 -7.91
N VAL A 42 -11.32 -14.32 -8.25
CA VAL A 42 -10.14 -13.55 -8.65
C VAL A 42 -9.96 -12.40 -7.67
N CYS A 43 -8.81 -12.39 -7.01
CA CYS A 43 -8.43 -11.36 -6.05
C CYS A 43 -7.62 -10.25 -6.73
N SER A 44 -7.92 -8.99 -6.40
CA SER A 44 -7.14 -7.84 -6.88
C SER A 44 -7.14 -6.71 -5.86
N CYS A 45 -6.04 -5.97 -5.77
CA CYS A 45 -6.04 -4.76 -4.95
C CYS A 45 -6.91 -3.68 -5.59
N PRO A 46 -7.79 -3.01 -4.81
CA PRO A 46 -8.54 -1.86 -5.27
C PRO A 46 -7.63 -0.74 -5.79
N PHE A 47 -8.21 0.21 -6.53
CA PHE A 47 -7.45 1.37 -7.03
C PHE A 47 -6.77 2.12 -5.88
N GLY A 48 -5.48 2.39 -6.04
CA GLY A 48 -4.67 3.07 -5.03
C GLY A 48 -4.22 2.18 -3.87
N TYR A 49 -4.40 0.87 -3.94
CA TYR A 49 -3.83 -0.09 -2.99
C TYR A 49 -2.74 -0.91 -3.68
N LEU A 50 -1.69 -1.26 -2.94
CA LEU A 50 -0.57 -2.08 -3.39
C LEU A 50 -0.38 -3.26 -2.44
N GLY A 51 0.18 -4.37 -2.93
CA GLY A 51 0.46 -5.54 -2.09
C GLY A 51 0.15 -6.85 -2.78
N ASP A 52 0.00 -7.89 -1.96
CA ASP A 52 -0.38 -9.22 -2.41
C ASP A 52 -1.89 -9.39 -2.17
N PRO A 53 -2.73 -9.45 -3.22
CA PRO A 53 -4.18 -9.52 -3.07
C PRO A 53 -4.68 -10.81 -2.39
N PHE A 54 -3.81 -11.81 -2.16
CA PHE A 54 -4.12 -13.01 -1.38
C PHE A 54 -3.72 -12.90 0.10
N LYS A 55 -2.97 -11.86 0.49
CA LYS A 55 -2.56 -11.63 1.87
C LYS A 55 -3.13 -10.33 2.42
N GLU A 56 -2.77 -9.23 1.78
CA GLU A 56 -3.10 -7.89 2.22
C GLU A 56 -2.85 -6.88 1.09
N CYS A 57 -3.82 -6.02 0.87
CA CYS A 57 -3.69 -4.81 0.08
C CYS A 57 -3.55 -3.62 1.03
N ILE A 58 -2.49 -2.83 0.86
CA ILE A 58 -2.18 -1.70 1.71
C ILE A 58 -2.33 -0.44 0.87
N ARG A 59 -3.04 0.57 1.40
CA ARG A 59 -3.02 1.90 0.81
C ARG A 59 -1.63 2.52 1.10
N PRO A 60 -0.79 2.73 0.08
CA PRO A 60 0.51 3.31 0.29
C PRO A 60 0.38 4.81 0.58
N GLU A 61 1.37 5.35 1.27
CA GLU A 61 1.56 6.79 1.44
C GLU A 61 2.05 7.44 0.13
N CYS A 62 2.89 6.72 -0.62
CA CYS A 62 3.50 7.17 -1.88
C CYS A 62 3.54 6.05 -2.92
N VAL A 63 3.55 6.40 -4.19
CA VAL A 63 3.81 5.47 -5.31
C VAL A 63 5.12 5.83 -6.01
N THR A 64 5.48 7.11 -5.98
CA THR A 64 6.69 7.69 -6.57
C THR A 64 7.36 8.63 -5.58
N ASP A 65 8.64 8.93 -5.80
CA ASP A 65 9.39 9.87 -4.95
C ASP A 65 8.74 11.25 -4.89
N GLY A 66 8.11 11.70 -5.99
CA GLY A 66 7.42 12.98 -6.06
C GLY A 66 6.16 13.09 -5.20
N ASP A 67 5.66 11.97 -4.67
CA ASP A 67 4.56 11.99 -3.69
C ASP A 67 5.07 12.34 -2.27
N CYS A 68 6.39 12.31 -2.05
CA CYS A 68 7.04 12.61 -0.78
C CYS A 68 7.59 14.04 -0.73
N THR A 69 7.94 14.51 0.47
CA THR A 69 8.68 15.78 0.62
C THR A 69 10.09 15.67 0.02
N GLU A 70 10.74 16.80 -0.25
CA GLU A 70 12.07 16.85 -0.88
C GLU A 70 13.18 16.11 -0.10
N PHE A 71 12.94 15.88 1.20
CA PHE A 71 13.86 15.19 2.12
C PHE A 71 13.57 13.70 2.30
N GLN A 72 12.53 13.16 1.64
CA GLN A 72 12.09 11.78 1.77
C GLN A 72 12.04 11.08 0.40
N GLY A 73 12.28 9.77 0.34
CA GLY A 73 12.08 8.97 -0.87
C GLY A 73 10.99 7.92 -0.68
N CYS A 74 10.36 7.50 -1.76
CA CYS A 74 9.31 6.49 -1.72
C CYS A 74 9.91 5.08 -1.72
N ARG A 75 9.77 4.38 -0.59
CA ARG A 75 10.26 3.01 -0.44
C ARG A 75 9.17 2.08 0.07
N LYS A 76 8.79 1.11 -0.76
CA LYS A 76 7.74 0.11 -0.46
C LYS A 76 6.42 0.77 0.00
N GLY A 77 6.03 1.86 -0.67
CA GLY A 77 4.77 2.56 -0.38
C GLY A 77 4.80 3.46 0.85
N LYS A 78 5.97 3.82 1.38
CA LYS A 78 6.14 4.77 2.48
C LYS A 78 7.19 5.82 2.14
N CYS A 79 6.96 7.05 2.59
CA CYS A 79 7.94 8.11 2.52
C CYS A 79 8.95 7.94 3.66
N VAL A 80 10.18 7.60 3.31
CA VAL A 80 11.25 7.33 4.28
C VAL A 80 12.41 8.27 4.06
N ASP A 81 13.14 8.59 5.12
CA ASP A 81 14.41 9.30 5.01
C ASP A 81 15.45 8.41 4.29
N PRO A 82 15.94 8.80 3.09
CA PRO A 82 16.94 8.04 2.37
C PRO A 82 18.28 7.92 3.12
N CYS A 83 18.57 8.78 4.10
CA CYS A 83 19.82 8.78 4.84
C CYS A 83 19.97 7.62 5.83
N GLY A 84 18.88 6.98 6.25
CA GLY A 84 18.87 6.08 7.42
C GLY A 84 19.92 4.96 7.45
N CYS A 85 20.34 4.42 6.30
CA CYS A 85 21.41 3.40 6.20
C CYS A 85 22.28 3.55 4.94
N SER A 86 22.40 4.75 4.37
CA SER A 86 22.97 4.91 3.01
C SER A 86 24.44 5.30 2.98
N CYS A 87 24.99 5.84 4.08
CA CYS A 87 26.34 6.37 4.14
C CYS A 87 27.28 5.50 4.99
N GLY A 88 28.58 5.65 4.72
CA GLY A 88 29.65 4.94 5.42
C GLY A 88 29.88 5.42 6.86
N LEU A 89 30.79 4.76 7.58
CA LEU A 89 31.09 5.11 8.97
C LEU A 89 31.67 6.53 9.07
N ASN A 90 31.21 7.31 10.06
CA ASN A 90 31.58 8.72 10.28
C ASN A 90 31.25 9.69 9.12
N ALA A 91 30.49 9.26 8.12
CA ALA A 91 30.00 10.14 7.07
C ALA A 91 28.72 10.86 7.53
N ALA A 92 28.57 12.11 7.12
CA ALA A 92 27.32 12.84 7.24
C ALA A 92 26.45 12.57 6.01
N CYS A 93 25.13 12.72 6.18
CA CYS A 93 24.16 12.54 5.10
C CYS A 93 23.20 13.72 5.01
N THR A 94 22.89 14.12 3.80
CA THR A 94 21.78 15.02 3.49
C THR A 94 20.97 14.47 2.32
N THR A 95 19.68 14.72 2.29
CA THR A 95 18.83 14.29 1.16
C THR A 95 18.71 15.41 0.15
N LYS A 96 18.97 15.11 -1.12
CA LYS A 96 18.79 16.04 -2.23
C LYS A 96 18.00 15.37 -3.34
N HIS A 97 16.82 15.91 -3.66
CA HIS A 97 15.90 15.34 -4.64
C HIS A 97 15.61 13.86 -4.37
N HIS A 98 15.19 13.55 -3.14
CA HIS A 98 14.83 12.18 -2.70
C HIS A 98 16.00 11.17 -2.68
N ILE A 99 17.24 11.62 -2.93
CA ILE A 99 18.45 10.78 -2.99
C ILE A 99 19.39 11.12 -1.81
N PRO A 100 19.99 10.14 -1.14
CA PRO A 100 20.97 10.39 -0.09
C PRO A 100 22.28 10.88 -0.68
N VAL A 101 22.81 11.98 -0.14
CA VAL A 101 24.11 12.55 -0.47
C VAL A 101 25.01 12.41 0.74
N CYS A 102 26.01 11.54 0.63
CA CYS A 102 26.99 11.28 1.68
C CYS A 102 28.22 12.16 1.50
N TYR A 103 28.74 12.71 2.58
CA TYR A 103 29.98 13.49 2.58
C TYR A 103 30.76 13.32 3.90
N CYS A 104 32.09 13.48 3.85
CA CYS A 104 32.89 13.53 5.06
C CYS A 104 32.75 14.94 5.69
N PRO A 105 32.42 15.05 6.99
CA PRO A 105 32.33 16.33 7.67
C PRO A 105 33.71 16.99 7.80
N GLU A 106 33.73 18.25 8.22
CA GLU A 106 34.97 19.00 8.45
C GLU A 106 35.90 18.26 9.42
N GLY A 107 37.19 18.18 9.08
CA GLY A 107 38.19 17.42 9.85
C GLY A 107 38.26 15.93 9.52
N PHE A 108 37.50 15.45 8.52
CA PHE A 108 37.54 14.05 8.05
C PHE A 108 37.86 13.94 6.55
N THR A 109 38.39 12.80 6.13
CA THR A 109 38.65 12.45 4.72
C THR A 109 38.39 10.97 4.45
N GLY A 110 38.34 10.56 3.18
CA GLY A 110 38.09 9.17 2.78
C GLY A 110 36.90 9.03 1.84
N SER A 111 36.23 7.88 1.89
CA SER A 111 35.08 7.55 1.04
C SER A 111 33.78 7.70 1.85
N PRO A 112 32.92 8.68 1.55
CA PRO A 112 31.68 8.88 2.31
C PRO A 112 30.67 7.71 2.26
N PHE A 113 30.83 6.80 1.29
CA PHE A 113 30.00 5.60 1.17
C PHE A 113 30.56 4.40 1.94
N GLU A 114 31.83 4.45 2.34
CA GLU A 114 32.49 3.36 3.07
C GLU A 114 32.87 3.79 4.48
N ARG A 115 33.72 4.81 4.59
CA ARG A 115 34.24 5.35 5.85
C ARG A 115 34.95 6.69 5.63
N CYS A 116 34.71 7.60 6.58
CA CYS A 116 35.49 8.81 6.78
C CYS A 116 36.40 8.65 8.01
N ASP A 117 37.65 9.08 7.87
CA ASP A 117 38.70 9.06 8.90
C ASP A 117 39.11 10.47 9.28
N ALA A 118 39.38 10.69 10.57
CA ALA A 118 39.86 11.98 11.06
C ALA A 118 41.23 12.32 10.45
N LEU A 119 41.43 13.59 10.08
CA LEU A 119 42.68 14.16 9.60
C LEU A 119 43.75 14.27 10.70
#